data_AF-D9SG43-F1
#
_entry.id   AF-D9SG43-F1
#
_cell.length_a   1.000
_cell.length_b   1.000
_cell.length_c   1.000
_cell.angle_alpha   90.00
_cell.angle_beta   90.00
_cell.angle_gamma   90.00
#
_symmetry.space_group_name_H-M   'P 1'
#
loop_
_entity.id
_entity.type
_entity.pdbx_description
1 polymer ?
#
loop_
_entity_poly.entity_id
_entity_poly.type
_entity_poly.pdbx_seq_one_letter_code
_entity_poly.pdbx_strand_id
1 'polypeptide(L)'
;MNTALNTSPQLHFEHISNTSNMPRDARRNRAAELAWENFYFVGFRIDSAYGERYHHALILADNHDAFLSGIAAEYLELLNYDWITSAHDISVIFIENLMMQNPALVDEARPVQAKPKGSSTPRRNSNAFSVIGFTDSNQYCRLEVDSDNALKAIDEANAQVNYECGAQFKPLLISQLNAVAIDFFNLLNAVVESVKELMGGAATNRGYLH
;
A
#
# COMPACT_ATOMS: atom_id res chain seq x y z
N MET A 1 -3.58 -38.41 -4.71
CA MET A 1 -2.56 -37.60 -5.41
C MET A 1 -3.05 -36.16 -5.38
N ASN A 2 -2.47 -35.32 -4.51
CA ASN A 2 -2.89 -33.93 -4.31
C ASN A 2 -2.05 -33.02 -5.21
N THR A 3 -2.69 -32.41 -6.20
CA THR A 3 -2.17 -31.24 -6.92
C THR A 3 -2.55 -29.99 -6.14
N ALA A 4 -1.60 -29.42 -5.40
CA ALA A 4 -1.73 -28.08 -4.82
C ALA A 4 -1.71 -27.05 -5.96
N LEU A 5 -2.86 -26.43 -6.23
CA LEU A 5 -2.93 -25.26 -7.11
C LEU A 5 -2.41 -24.06 -6.32
N ASN A 6 -1.23 -23.59 -6.72
CA ASN A 6 -0.73 -22.24 -6.44
C ASN A 6 -1.76 -21.25 -7.00
N THR A 7 -2.59 -20.69 -6.13
CA THR A 7 -3.44 -19.53 -6.48
C THR A 7 -2.78 -18.29 -5.90
N SER A 8 -2.00 -17.61 -6.74
CA SER A 8 -1.55 -16.24 -6.47
C SER A 8 -2.78 -15.34 -6.23
N PRO A 9 -2.72 -14.37 -5.29
CA PRO A 9 -3.82 -13.45 -5.05
C PRO A 9 -4.05 -12.58 -6.29
N GLN A 10 -5.28 -12.62 -6.82
CA GLN A 10 -5.71 -11.77 -7.92
C GLN A 10 -6.21 -10.44 -7.37
N LEU A 11 -5.46 -9.36 -7.59
CA LEU A 11 -6.02 -8.01 -7.63
C LEU A 11 -6.47 -7.76 -9.07
N HIS A 12 -7.70 -8.15 -9.40
CA HIS A 12 -8.25 -7.97 -10.74
C HIS A 12 -8.95 -6.61 -10.83
N PHE A 13 -8.38 -5.68 -11.61
CA PHE A 13 -9.16 -4.62 -12.20
C PHE A 13 -9.95 -5.24 -13.37
N GLU A 14 -11.27 -5.07 -13.41
CA GLU A 14 -12.04 -5.34 -14.62
C GLU A 14 -11.60 -4.34 -15.70
N HIS A 15 -10.68 -4.77 -16.57
CA HIS A 15 -10.38 -4.03 -17.78
C HIS A 15 -11.57 -4.13 -18.72
N ILE A 16 -12.22 -2.98 -18.98
CA ILE A 16 -12.98 -2.80 -20.20
C ILE A 16 -12.05 -3.17 -21.36
N SER A 17 -12.45 -4.23 -22.06
CA SER A 17 -11.68 -5.03 -23.00
C SER A 17 -11.06 -4.24 -24.16
N ASN A 18 -9.98 -4.83 -24.68
CA ASN A 18 -9.34 -4.63 -25.99
C ASN A 18 -8.27 -3.54 -26.06
N THR A 19 -7.07 -3.80 -25.53
CA THR A 19 -5.83 -3.95 -26.34
C THR A 19 -4.57 -4.01 -25.47
N SER A 20 -3.76 -5.04 -25.71
CA SER A 20 -2.33 -5.23 -25.40
C SER A 20 -1.94 -5.88 -24.05
N ASN A 21 -1.50 -7.14 -24.15
CA ASN A 21 -0.78 -7.95 -23.16
C ASN A 21 0.67 -7.47 -22.90
N MET A 22 0.89 -6.18 -22.65
CA MET A 22 2.18 -5.71 -22.14
C MET A 22 1.96 -5.03 -20.79
N PRO A 23 2.77 -5.35 -19.75
CA PRO A 23 2.83 -4.52 -18.55
C PRO A 23 3.14 -3.09 -19.02
N ARG A 24 2.17 -2.19 -18.89
CA ARG A 24 2.37 -0.80 -19.28
C ARG A 24 3.12 -0.15 -18.12
N ASP A 25 4.34 0.30 -18.40
CA ASP A 25 5.08 1.10 -17.44
C ASP A 25 4.42 2.48 -17.37
N ALA A 26 3.66 2.75 -16.31
CA ALA A 26 2.97 4.02 -16.14
C ALA A 26 3.94 5.23 -16.15
N ARG A 27 5.26 5.04 -15.93
CA ARG A 27 6.28 6.09 -16.13
C ARG A 27 6.41 6.56 -17.58
N ARG A 28 5.86 5.80 -18.54
CA ARG A 28 5.84 6.14 -19.97
C ARG A 28 4.63 7.00 -20.37
N ASN A 29 3.63 7.11 -19.50
CA ASN A 29 2.47 7.96 -19.75
C ASN A 29 2.83 9.42 -19.46
N ARG A 30 2.17 10.36 -20.14
CA ARG A 30 2.32 11.78 -19.82
C ARG A 30 1.75 12.03 -18.42
N ALA A 31 2.28 13.00 -17.69
CA ALA A 31 1.78 13.36 -16.35
C ALA A 31 0.26 13.58 -16.32
N ALA A 32 -0.30 14.17 -17.39
CA ALA A 32 -1.74 14.41 -17.56
C ALA A 32 -2.59 13.14 -17.81
N GLU A 33 -1.96 11.99 -18.08
CA GLU A 33 -2.60 10.70 -18.33
C GLU A 33 -2.48 9.75 -17.13
N LEU A 34 -1.81 10.20 -16.06
CA LEU A 34 -1.69 9.43 -14.83
C LEU A 34 -2.99 9.54 -14.02
N ALA A 35 -3.45 8.44 -13.46
CA ALA A 35 -4.59 8.40 -12.55
C ALA A 35 -4.10 8.29 -11.11
N TRP A 36 -4.84 8.87 -10.16
CA TRP A 36 -4.53 8.80 -8.72
C TRP A 36 -4.36 7.36 -8.21
N GLU A 37 -5.13 6.42 -8.77
CA GLU A 37 -5.05 5.00 -8.44
C GLU A 37 -3.72 4.34 -8.80
N ASN A 38 -2.92 4.96 -9.67
CA ASN A 38 -1.62 4.42 -10.07
C ASN A 38 -0.50 4.80 -9.10
N PHE A 39 -0.75 5.72 -8.16
CA PHE A 39 0.26 6.21 -7.23
C PHE A 39 0.16 5.50 -5.88
N TYR A 40 1.28 4.94 -5.45
CA TYR A 40 1.43 4.29 -4.16
C TYR A 40 2.57 4.94 -3.39
N PHE A 41 2.26 5.52 -2.25
CA PHE A 41 3.27 5.95 -1.30
C PHE A 41 3.64 4.79 -0.40
N VAL A 42 4.91 4.41 -0.38
CA VAL A 42 5.42 3.25 0.35
C VAL A 42 6.49 3.68 1.34
N GLY A 43 6.34 3.25 2.59
CA GLY A 43 7.28 3.48 3.68
C GLY A 43 8.00 2.21 4.11
N PHE A 44 9.30 2.34 4.28
CA PHE A 44 10.22 1.28 4.66
C PHE A 44 10.84 1.60 6.02
N ARG A 45 10.92 0.58 6.88
CA ARG A 45 11.77 0.57 8.06
C ARG A 45 13.05 -0.19 7.72
N ILE A 46 14.18 0.36 8.15
CA ILE A 46 15.50 -0.20 7.96
C ILE A 46 16.11 -0.37 9.35
N ASP A 47 16.21 -1.62 9.79
CA ASP A 47 16.80 -2.00 11.06
C ASP A 47 18.33 -1.98 10.93
N SER A 48 19.02 -1.33 11.87
CA SER A 48 20.49 -1.30 11.85
C SER A 48 21.06 -1.42 13.25
N ALA A 49 22.36 -1.70 13.34
CA ALA A 49 23.09 -1.73 14.62
C ALA A 49 23.01 -0.39 15.38
N TYR A 50 22.73 0.72 14.70
CA TYR A 50 22.63 2.07 15.26
C TYR A 50 21.19 2.52 15.54
N GLY A 51 20.21 1.63 15.36
CA GLY A 51 18.78 1.90 15.50
C GLY A 51 18.01 1.81 14.19
N GLU A 52 16.73 2.14 14.26
CA GLU A 52 15.81 2.12 13.12
C GLU A 52 15.98 3.39 12.28
N ARG A 53 15.98 3.23 10.96
CA ARG A 53 15.90 4.31 9.98
C ARG A 53 14.67 4.11 9.11
N TYR A 54 14.21 5.20 8.51
CA TYR A 54 12.99 5.19 7.70
C TYR A 54 13.29 5.76 6.32
N HIS A 55 12.70 5.13 5.32
CA HIS A 55 12.77 5.55 3.92
C HIS A 55 11.36 5.52 3.34
N HIS A 56 11.13 6.31 2.28
CA HIS A 56 9.87 6.34 1.57
C HIS A 56 10.12 6.43 0.07
N ALA A 57 9.19 5.86 -0.70
CA ALA A 57 9.19 5.94 -2.15
C ALA A 57 7.77 6.21 -2.66
N LEU A 58 7.68 6.91 -3.78
CA LEU A 58 6.44 7.03 -4.54
C LEU A 58 6.53 6.08 -5.75
N ILE A 59 5.75 5.02 -5.71
CA ILE A 59 5.71 3.99 -6.74
C ILE A 59 4.55 4.27 -7.68
N LEU A 60 4.86 4.41 -8.96
CA LEU A 60 3.88 4.55 -10.02
C LEU A 60 3.66 3.19 -10.70
N ALA A 61 2.48 2.60 -10.53
CA ALA A 61 2.14 1.28 -11.01
C ALA A 61 0.67 1.22 -11.46
N ASP A 62 0.41 0.66 -12.63
CA ASP A 62 -0.95 0.50 -13.17
C ASP A 62 -1.53 -0.91 -12.98
N ASN A 63 -0.76 -1.79 -12.34
CA ASN A 63 -1.17 -3.14 -11.98
C ASN A 63 -0.32 -3.67 -10.80
N HIS A 64 -0.72 -4.83 -10.26
CA HIS A 64 -0.08 -5.45 -9.12
C HIS A 64 1.38 -5.85 -9.37
N ASP A 65 1.67 -6.44 -10.53
CA ASP A 65 3.04 -6.88 -10.86
C ASP A 65 4.00 -5.70 -10.97
N ALA A 66 3.54 -4.59 -11.55
CA ALA A 66 4.28 -3.33 -11.62
C ALA A 66 4.51 -2.73 -10.23
N PHE A 67 3.51 -2.80 -9.35
CA PHE A 67 3.62 -2.35 -7.96
C PHE A 67 4.67 -3.17 -7.19
N LEU A 68 4.60 -4.50 -7.25
CA LEU A 68 5.58 -5.39 -6.61
C LEU A 68 6.98 -5.20 -7.19
N SER A 69 7.09 -5.03 -8.51
CA SER A 69 8.37 -4.76 -9.18
C SER A 69 8.96 -3.42 -8.75
N GLY A 70 8.13 -2.39 -8.55
CA GLY A 70 8.53 -1.11 -7.99
C GLY A 70 9.11 -1.25 -6.59
N ILE A 71 8.41 -1.97 -5.71
CA ILE A 71 8.90 -2.25 -4.35
C ILE A 71 10.24 -3.00 -4.40
N ALA A 72 10.35 -4.03 -5.24
CA ALA A 72 11.57 -4.79 -5.40
C ALA A 72 12.75 -3.93 -5.90
N ALA A 73 12.49 -2.96 -6.79
CA ALA A 73 13.51 -2.02 -7.26
C ALA A 73 14.00 -1.11 -6.12
N GLU A 74 13.09 -0.57 -5.31
CA GLU A 74 13.44 0.22 -4.12
C GLU A 74 14.25 -0.58 -3.10
N TYR A 75 13.88 -1.85 -2.87
CA TYR A 75 14.67 -2.76 -2.03
C TYR A 75 16.12 -2.90 -2.53
N LEU A 76 16.31 -3.09 -3.83
CA LEU A 76 17.65 -3.21 -4.42
C LEU A 76 18.43 -1.90 -4.33
N GLU A 77 17.76 -0.75 -4.48
CA GLU A 77 18.39 0.55 -4.30
C GLU A 77 18.86 0.76 -2.87
N LEU A 78 18.02 0.45 -1.89
CA LEU A 78 18.38 0.50 -0.47
C LEU A 78 19.60 -0.38 -0.17
N LEU A 79 19.64 -1.60 -0.71
CA LEU A 79 20.77 -2.52 -0.50
C LEU A 79 22.11 -2.02 -1.07
N ASN A 80 22.11 -0.99 -1.91
CA ASN A 80 23.36 -0.37 -2.38
C ASN A 80 24.00 0.55 -1.33
N TYR A 81 23.33 0.83 -0.21
CA TYR A 81 23.93 1.58 0.88
C TYR A 81 24.84 0.70 1.74
N ASP A 82 26.11 1.07 1.85
CA ASP A 82 27.15 0.33 2.60
C ASP A 82 26.81 0.01 4.06
N TRP A 83 25.86 0.74 4.66
CA TRP A 83 25.45 0.56 6.06
C TRP A 83 24.26 -0.41 6.23
N ILE A 84 23.63 -0.86 5.14
CA ILE A 84 22.59 -1.89 5.17
C ILE A 84 23.26 -3.25 4.94
N THR A 85 23.10 -4.17 5.89
CA THR A 85 23.86 -5.42 5.88
C THR A 85 23.08 -6.55 5.19
N SER A 86 21.75 -6.54 5.29
CA SER A 86 20.89 -7.60 4.78
C SER A 86 19.55 -7.06 4.27
N ALA A 87 18.96 -7.76 3.29
CA ALA A 87 17.57 -7.52 2.86
C ALA A 87 16.57 -7.78 4.00
N HIS A 88 16.93 -8.65 4.94
CA HIS A 88 16.10 -8.92 6.13
C HIS A 88 16.00 -7.72 7.08
N ASP A 89 16.90 -6.75 6.95
CA ASP A 89 16.88 -5.52 7.74
C ASP A 89 15.84 -4.52 7.21
N ILE A 90 15.29 -4.74 6.02
CA ILE A 90 14.36 -3.81 5.38
C ILE A 90 12.94 -4.40 5.41
N SER A 91 12.00 -3.66 6.00
CA SER A 91 10.59 -4.04 6.07
C SER A 91 9.70 -2.96 5.48
N VAL A 92 8.74 -3.33 4.63
CA VAL A 92 7.67 -2.42 4.25
C VAL A 92 6.70 -2.32 5.42
N ILE A 93 6.48 -1.11 5.91
CA ILE A 93 5.65 -0.85 7.10
C ILE A 93 4.49 0.11 6.83
N PHE A 94 4.49 0.76 5.66
CA PHE A 94 3.45 1.67 5.25
C PHE A 94 3.22 1.56 3.75
N ILE A 95 1.97 1.47 3.30
CA ILE A 95 1.57 1.54 1.90
C ILE A 95 0.26 2.32 1.87
N GLU A 96 0.19 3.40 1.10
CA GLU A 96 -1.07 4.07 0.79
C GLU A 96 -1.21 4.33 -0.70
N ASN A 97 -2.33 3.89 -1.27
CA ASN A 97 -2.75 4.28 -2.61
C ASN A 97 -3.39 5.66 -2.56
N LEU A 98 -2.97 6.58 -3.43
CA LEU A 98 -3.44 7.97 -3.39
C LEU A 98 -4.92 8.15 -3.77
N MET A 99 -5.63 7.11 -4.19
CA MET A 99 -7.09 7.10 -4.27
C MET A 99 -7.77 7.29 -2.89
N MET A 100 -7.10 6.93 -1.78
CA MET A 100 -7.64 7.06 -0.40
C MET A 100 -7.76 8.50 0.11
N GLN A 101 -7.35 9.49 -0.67
CA GLN A 101 -7.28 10.90 -0.27
C GLN A 101 -8.64 11.57 0.00
N ASN A 102 -9.74 10.82 0.01
CA ASN A 102 -11.02 11.27 0.55
C ASN A 102 -11.19 10.72 1.98
N PRO A 103 -10.99 11.57 3.02
CA PRO A 103 -11.04 11.17 4.42
C PRO A 103 -12.37 10.54 4.85
N ALA A 104 -13.49 10.89 4.19
CA ALA A 104 -14.80 10.32 4.48
C ALA A 104 -14.83 8.79 4.28
N LEU A 105 -14.00 8.28 3.35
CA LEU A 105 -13.92 6.85 3.05
C LEU A 105 -13.23 6.05 4.16
N VAL A 106 -12.31 6.68 4.89
CA VAL A 106 -11.59 6.08 6.03
C VAL A 106 -12.52 5.96 7.24
N ASP A 107 -13.30 7.01 7.51
CA ASP A 107 -14.25 7.04 8.62
C ASP A 107 -15.45 6.10 8.40
N GLU A 108 -15.83 5.85 7.14
CA GLU A 108 -16.89 4.90 6.75
C GLU A 108 -16.45 3.43 6.79
N ALA A 109 -15.15 3.15 6.95
CA ALA A 109 -14.61 1.80 6.95
C ALA A 109 -15.14 0.98 8.12
N ARG A 110 -15.90 -0.08 7.81
CA ARG A 110 -16.45 -0.97 8.82
C ARG A 110 -15.38 -1.98 9.24
N PRO A 111 -15.24 -2.26 10.55
CA PRO A 111 -14.36 -3.32 11.00
C PRO A 111 -14.90 -4.66 10.49
N VAL A 112 -14.06 -5.41 9.76
CA VAL A 112 -14.32 -6.81 9.47
C VAL A 112 -13.95 -7.57 10.74
N GLN A 113 -14.96 -8.05 11.47
CA GLN A 113 -14.76 -8.70 12.76
C GLN A 113 -14.11 -10.06 12.56
N ALA A 114 -12.77 -10.08 12.57
CA ALA A 114 -12.00 -11.27 12.85
C ALA A 114 -12.49 -11.89 14.17
N LYS A 115 -12.66 -13.22 14.22
CA LYS A 115 -12.73 -13.89 15.53
C LYS A 115 -11.49 -13.46 16.33
N PRO A 116 -11.67 -12.89 17.53
CA PRO A 116 -10.56 -12.28 18.25
C PRO A 116 -9.56 -13.37 18.64
N LYS A 117 -8.41 -13.42 17.97
CA LYS A 117 -7.21 -14.00 18.59
C LYS A 117 -6.72 -12.97 19.58
N GLY A 118 -7.17 -13.11 20.83
CA GLY A 118 -6.63 -12.43 22.02
C GLY A 118 -6.26 -10.96 21.83
N SER A 119 -7.19 -10.06 22.13
CA SER A 119 -6.89 -8.64 22.21
C SER A 119 -5.71 -8.39 23.17
N SER A 120 -4.62 -7.90 22.61
CA SER A 120 -3.60 -7.23 23.41
C SER A 120 -3.49 -5.82 22.88
N THR A 121 -3.58 -4.86 23.80
CA THR A 121 -3.26 -3.44 23.56
C THR A 121 -2.05 -3.31 22.64
N PRO A 122 -2.01 -2.30 21.74
CA PRO A 122 -0.89 -2.11 20.82
C PRO A 122 0.40 -2.02 21.63
N ARG A 123 1.16 -3.11 21.63
CA ARG A 123 2.48 -3.15 22.26
C ARG A 123 3.37 -2.26 21.41
N ARG A 124 4.29 -1.54 22.05
CA ARG A 124 5.28 -0.68 21.37
C ARG A 124 6.09 -1.41 20.28
N ASN A 125 6.10 -2.74 20.31
CA ASN A 125 6.71 -3.65 19.33
C ASN A 125 5.67 -4.63 18.73
N SER A 126 4.45 -4.20 18.45
CA SER A 126 3.49 -5.05 17.74
C SER A 126 3.80 -5.07 16.24
N ASN A 127 3.92 -6.28 15.70
CA ASN A 127 3.86 -6.53 14.26
C ASN A 127 2.41 -6.44 13.73
N ALA A 128 1.54 -5.70 14.42
CA ALA A 128 0.17 -5.53 14.02
C ALA A 128 0.09 -4.45 12.93
N PHE A 129 -0.68 -4.73 11.89
CA PHE A 129 -0.99 -3.85 10.77
C PHE A 129 -2.47 -3.56 10.73
N SER A 130 -2.83 -2.29 10.51
CA SER A 130 -4.17 -1.92 10.07
C SER A 130 -4.21 -1.90 8.56
N VAL A 131 -5.11 -2.71 7.98
CA VAL A 131 -5.34 -2.79 6.53
C VAL A 131 -6.74 -2.26 6.24
N ILE A 132 -6.83 -1.17 5.49
CA ILE A 132 -8.07 -0.54 5.07
C ILE A 132 -8.16 -0.62 3.55
N GLY A 133 -9.33 -0.98 3.05
CA GLY A 133 -9.58 -1.12 1.62
C GLY A 133 -11.07 -1.24 1.31
N PHE A 134 -11.39 -1.57 0.06
CA PHE A 134 -12.77 -1.82 -0.35
C PHE A 134 -12.95 -3.22 -0.90
N THR A 135 -14.15 -3.76 -0.74
CA THR A 135 -14.58 -4.99 -1.40
C THR A 135 -15.14 -4.71 -2.79
N ASP A 136 -15.28 -5.73 -3.63
CA ASP A 136 -15.95 -5.61 -4.95
C ASP A 136 -17.40 -5.10 -4.86
N SER A 137 -18.02 -5.23 -3.67
CA SER A 137 -19.34 -4.68 -3.35
C SER A 137 -19.30 -3.20 -2.92
N ASN A 138 -18.18 -2.51 -3.12
CA ASN A 138 -17.92 -1.13 -2.70
C ASN A 138 -18.12 -0.89 -1.19
N GLN A 139 -17.85 -1.90 -0.36
CA GLN A 139 -17.89 -1.73 1.09
C GLN A 139 -16.47 -1.49 1.61
N TYR A 140 -16.29 -0.41 2.37
CA TYR A 140 -15.03 -0.16 3.06
C TYR A 140 -14.89 -1.10 4.24
N CYS A 141 -13.73 -1.73 4.31
CA CYS A 141 -13.36 -2.73 5.30
C CYS A 141 -12.06 -2.33 5.96
N ARG A 142 -12.01 -2.48 7.29
CA ARG A 142 -10.80 -2.36 8.09
C ARG A 142 -10.51 -3.68 8.79
N LEU A 143 -9.27 -4.14 8.69
CA LEU A 143 -8.76 -5.34 9.32
C LEU A 143 -7.53 -5.00 10.15
N GLU A 144 -7.36 -5.70 11.26
CA GLU A 144 -6.10 -5.71 12.02
C GLU A 144 -5.49 -7.10 11.89
N VAL A 145 -4.26 -7.16 11.38
CA VAL A 145 -3.54 -8.42 11.07
C VAL A 145 -2.16 -8.39 11.71
N ASP A 146 -1.73 -9.50 12.30
CA ASP A 146 -0.39 -9.64 12.88
C ASP A 146 0.55 -10.22 11.82
N SER A 147 1.42 -9.38 11.25
CA SER A 147 2.32 -9.79 10.18
C SER A 147 3.66 -9.05 10.24
N ASP A 148 4.74 -9.66 9.77
CA ASP A 148 6.08 -9.04 9.85
C ASP A 148 6.32 -7.97 8.77
N ASN A 149 5.45 -7.88 7.76
CA ASN A 149 5.62 -6.97 6.61
C ASN A 149 4.24 -6.61 6.01
N ALA A 150 4.10 -5.37 5.54
CA ALA A 150 2.88 -4.86 4.92
C ALA A 150 2.37 -5.72 3.74
N LEU A 151 3.26 -6.30 2.93
CA LEU A 151 2.87 -7.16 1.81
C LEU A 151 2.21 -8.46 2.29
N LYS A 152 2.72 -9.06 3.36
CA LYS A 152 2.09 -10.24 3.97
C LYS A 152 0.77 -9.87 4.66
N ALA A 153 0.70 -8.69 5.28
CA ALA A 153 -0.53 -8.16 5.85
C ALA A 153 -1.64 -7.99 4.79
N ILE A 154 -1.30 -7.59 3.57
CA ILE A 154 -2.22 -7.55 2.42
C ILE A 154 -2.77 -8.94 2.11
N ASP A 155 -1.89 -9.94 1.98
CA ASP A 155 -2.28 -11.31 1.66
C ASP A 155 -3.19 -11.91 2.74
N GLU A 156 -2.86 -11.69 4.01
CA GLU A 156 -3.66 -12.13 5.15
C GLU A 156 -5.04 -11.47 5.19
N ALA A 157 -5.10 -10.14 4.96
CA ALA A 157 -6.36 -9.42 4.91
C ALA A 157 -7.24 -9.88 3.74
N ASN A 158 -6.66 -10.10 2.56
CA ASN A 158 -7.37 -10.64 1.40
C ASN A 158 -7.95 -12.03 1.68
N ALA A 159 -7.15 -12.93 2.25
CA ALA A 159 -7.60 -14.27 2.60
C ALA A 159 -8.75 -14.23 3.62
N GLN A 160 -8.67 -13.31 4.58
CA GLN A 160 -9.70 -13.16 5.60
C GLN A 160 -11.01 -12.60 5.03
N VAL A 161 -10.97 -11.54 4.23
CA VAL A 161 -12.19 -10.97 3.61
C VAL A 161 -12.84 -11.98 2.67
N ASN A 162 -12.05 -12.73 1.91
CA ASN A 162 -12.57 -13.80 1.06
C ASN A 162 -13.27 -14.88 1.90
N TYR A 163 -12.65 -15.33 2.99
CA TYR A 163 -13.24 -16.35 3.86
C TYR A 163 -14.53 -15.87 4.55
N GLU A 164 -14.58 -14.64 5.04
CA GLU A 164 -15.71 -14.12 5.81
C GLU A 164 -16.85 -13.57 4.95
N CYS A 165 -16.52 -12.93 3.82
CA CYS A 165 -17.48 -12.19 2.99
C CYS A 165 -17.64 -12.77 1.59
N GLY A 166 -16.79 -13.71 1.16
CA GLY A 166 -16.82 -14.26 -0.20
C GLY A 166 -16.53 -13.21 -1.29
N ALA A 167 -15.82 -12.13 -0.94
CA ALA A 167 -15.53 -11.01 -1.83
C ALA A 167 -14.02 -10.84 -2.02
N GLN A 168 -13.59 -10.28 -3.15
CA GLN A 168 -12.23 -9.77 -3.24
C GLN A 168 -12.11 -8.48 -2.44
N PHE A 169 -10.90 -8.22 -1.99
CA PHE A 169 -10.55 -7.04 -1.22
C PHE A 169 -9.44 -6.31 -1.94
N LYS A 170 -9.59 -4.99 -2.05
CA LYS A 170 -8.59 -4.10 -2.62
C LYS A 170 -8.05 -3.23 -1.48
N PRO A 171 -6.89 -3.61 -0.90
CA PRO A 171 -6.21 -2.79 0.08
C PRO A 171 -5.84 -1.44 -0.50
N LEU A 172 -6.05 -0.38 0.27
CA LEU A 172 -5.69 0.98 -0.11
C LEU A 172 -4.79 1.67 0.90
N LEU A 173 -4.89 1.33 2.19
CA LEU A 173 -4.00 1.80 3.25
C LEU A 173 -3.58 0.64 4.13
N ILE A 174 -2.27 0.47 4.29
CA ILE A 174 -1.65 -0.55 5.11
C ILE A 174 -0.63 0.16 5.98
N SER A 175 -0.88 0.16 7.28
CA SER A 175 -0.02 0.85 8.23
C SER A 175 0.29 -0.07 9.39
N GLN A 176 1.57 -0.21 9.71
CA GLN A 176 1.97 -0.80 10.98
C GLN A 176 1.40 0.06 12.12
N LEU A 177 0.87 -0.58 13.16
CA LEU A 177 0.30 0.07 14.34
C LEU A 177 1.41 0.54 15.29
N ASN A 178 2.19 1.52 14.85
CA ASN A 178 3.24 2.15 15.66
C ASN A 178 3.19 3.68 15.51
N ALA A 179 3.96 4.40 16.34
CA ALA A 179 3.97 5.86 16.34
C ALA A 179 4.50 6.48 15.03
N VAL A 180 5.34 5.76 14.29
CA VAL A 180 6.00 6.23 13.07
C VAL A 180 5.01 6.33 11.89
N ALA A 181 3.90 5.60 11.95
CA ALA A 181 2.80 5.78 11.00
C ALA A 181 2.37 7.25 10.87
N ILE A 182 2.38 8.01 11.98
CA ILE A 182 2.03 9.44 11.99
C ILE A 182 3.01 10.24 11.13
N ASP A 183 4.31 9.93 11.19
CA ASP A 183 5.32 10.62 10.39
C ASP A 183 5.15 10.32 8.90
N PHE A 184 4.80 9.07 8.54
CA PHE A 184 4.47 8.71 7.16
C PHE A 184 3.22 9.42 6.66
N PHE A 185 2.17 9.57 7.46
CA PHE A 185 0.99 10.36 7.07
C PHE A 185 1.34 11.83 6.82
N ASN A 186 2.20 12.43 7.65
CA ASN A 186 2.66 13.80 7.44
C ASN A 186 3.47 13.95 6.14
N LEU A 187 4.37 13.01 5.86
CA LEU A 187 5.16 12.99 4.62
C LEU A 187 4.26 12.77 3.39
N LEU A 188 3.32 11.84 3.49
CA LEU A 188 2.35 11.54 2.45
C LEU A 188 1.59 12.82 2.03
N ASN A 189 1.10 13.60 2.99
CA ASN A 189 0.37 14.84 2.69
C ASN A 189 1.21 15.80 1.84
N ALA A 190 2.51 15.95 2.15
CA ALA A 190 3.41 16.78 1.35
C ALA A 190 3.65 16.20 -0.06
N VAL A 191 3.77 14.88 -0.18
CA VAL A 191 3.91 14.18 -1.47
C VAL A 191 2.65 14.34 -2.31
N VAL A 192 1.47 14.19 -1.72
CA VAL A 192 0.19 14.34 -2.42
C VAL A 192 0.05 15.74 -3.02
N GLU A 193 0.37 16.80 -2.27
CA GLU A 193 0.34 18.15 -2.81
C GLU A 193 1.31 18.32 -3.99
N SER A 194 2.51 17.73 -3.89
CA SER A 194 3.48 17.74 -5.00
C SER A 194 2.96 16.97 -6.23
N VAL A 195 2.27 15.85 -6.03
CA VAL A 195 1.65 15.07 -7.11
C VAL A 195 0.47 15.82 -7.73
N LYS A 196 -0.35 16.52 -6.93
CA LYS A 196 -1.44 17.38 -7.44
C LYS A 196 -0.88 18.46 -8.37
N GLU A 197 0.19 19.13 -7.95
CA GLU A 197 0.89 20.11 -8.78
C GLU A 197 1.42 19.47 -10.06
N LEU A 198 1.99 18.27 -10.01
CA LEU A 198 2.53 17.58 -11.18
C LEU A 198 1.45 17.09 -12.17
N MET A 199 0.32 16.61 -11.66
CA MET A 199 -0.82 16.14 -12.46
C MET A 199 -1.66 17.31 -13.02
N GLY A 200 -1.51 18.52 -12.46
CA GLY A 200 -2.34 19.70 -12.76
C GLY A 200 -1.60 21.00 -13.09
N GLY A 201 -0.27 21.03 -13.20
CA GLY A 201 0.48 22.28 -13.43
C GLY A 201 1.83 22.07 -14.13
N ALA A 202 2.34 22.92 -15.03
CA ALA A 202 2.22 24.38 -15.09
C ALA A 202 1.91 24.95 -13.71
N ALA A 203 2.95 25.18 -12.90
CA ALA A 203 2.85 25.90 -11.63
C ALA A 203 2.07 27.20 -11.81
N THR A 204 0.76 27.15 -11.65
CA THR A 204 -0.09 28.32 -11.57
C THR A 204 -0.35 28.53 -10.11
N ASN A 205 0.42 29.46 -9.56
CA ASN A 205 0.09 30.24 -8.38
C ASN A 205 -1.43 30.28 -8.13
N ARG A 206 -1.82 29.87 -6.92
CA ARG A 206 -3.13 30.04 -6.29
C ARG A 206 -4.26 29.17 -6.82
N GLY A 207 -4.83 28.40 -5.89
CA GLY A 207 -6.26 28.14 -5.87
C GLY A 207 -6.60 26.73 -5.45
N TYR A 208 -6.90 26.57 -4.16
CA TYR A 208 -7.97 25.67 -3.73
C TYR A 208 -9.13 25.74 -4.72
N LEU A 209 -9.67 24.61 -5.17
CA LEU A 209 -11.03 24.55 -5.69
C LEU A 209 -11.58 23.11 -5.59
N HIS A 210 -12.55 23.00 -4.67
CA HIS A 210 -13.79 22.22 -4.63
C HIS A 210 -13.94 20.96 -5.48
#